data_AF-A0A164RWQ5-F1
#
_entry.id   AF-A0A164RWQ5-F1
#
_cell.length_a   1.000
_cell.length_b   1.000
_cell.length_c   1.000
_cell.angle_alpha   90.00
_cell.angle_beta   90.00
_cell.angle_gamma   90.00
#
_symmetry.space_group_name_H-M   'P 1'
#
loop_
_entity.id
_entity.type
_entity.pdbx_description
1 polymer ?
#
loop_
_entity_poly.entity_id
_entity_poly.type
_entity_poly.pdbx_seq_one_letter_code
_entity_poly.pdbx_strand_id
1 'polypeptide(L)'
;MPENSLCRETFVVDDRPAYPYRVLGNRYTPSTTASSTQRSKAHEQRVSLIFLHAVGMFKECFEPVIENLFKDHSTLQTPSGKSVVVDEAWSLECPCHGQSAVMNASDIAKNHNGAWSYKEYAASTHTFLRGRPGGHDLLQRKLVLVGHSLGACIIPYLLQMEPKFDVHCIISAEPLRGPVSKRMDKGSKVFSDMALCRQDVWLSRSQARTYFESHPFTKSWHPTVRKLFLEFALADHPASKLAEPYPFKGVMLACSRENEAAIYRSLAQDNEGYYLMTALYAGGVPLHYMYDKNPPALTGFVQPGLLLCNGLRPATAHAVNGGHMFFQADPVEASDLLAKVIAYEKMAGISTAVARL
;
A
#
# COMPACT_ATOMS: atom_id res chain seq x y z
N MET A 1 7.23 16.65 -24.98
CA MET A 1 6.46 16.28 -23.78
C MET A 1 6.36 14.77 -23.82
N PRO A 2 6.85 14.00 -22.83
CA PRO A 2 6.56 12.57 -22.82
C PRO A 2 5.05 12.43 -22.62
N GLU A 3 4.37 11.73 -23.52
CA GLU A 3 2.96 11.39 -23.38
C GLU A 3 2.76 10.67 -22.04
N ASN A 4 1.83 11.13 -21.21
CA ASN A 4 1.46 10.42 -20.00
C ASN A 4 0.94 9.03 -20.40
N SER A 5 1.72 7.99 -20.09
CA SER A 5 1.41 6.60 -20.44
C SER A 5 0.36 5.96 -19.51
N LEU A 6 -0.05 6.70 -18.48
CA LEU A 6 -0.98 6.28 -17.43
C LEU A 6 -2.26 7.14 -17.42
N CYS A 7 -3.42 6.52 -17.64
CA CYS A 7 -4.70 7.16 -17.39
C CYS A 7 -5.06 6.99 -15.91
N ARG A 8 -5.45 8.08 -15.22
CA ARG A 8 -5.82 8.08 -13.80
C ARG A 8 -7.23 8.62 -13.61
N GLU A 9 -8.06 7.86 -12.89
CA GLU A 9 -9.39 8.26 -12.45
C GLU A 9 -9.47 8.16 -10.92
N THR A 10 -10.01 9.17 -10.24
CA THR A 10 -10.19 9.15 -8.78
C THR A 10 -11.65 8.90 -8.45
N PHE A 11 -11.89 7.92 -7.59
CA PHE A 11 -13.23 7.56 -7.12
C PHE A 11 -13.35 7.74 -5.61
N VAL A 12 -14.57 8.04 -5.18
CA VAL A 12 -14.96 8.11 -3.77
C VAL A 12 -16.09 7.13 -3.55
N VAL A 13 -15.91 6.21 -2.59
CA VAL A 13 -16.98 5.37 -2.09
C VAL A 13 -17.46 5.93 -0.76
N ASP A 14 -18.76 6.13 -0.66
CA ASP A 14 -19.43 6.65 0.52
C ASP A 14 -20.56 5.70 0.94
N ASP A 15 -20.28 4.85 1.92
CA ASP A 15 -21.20 3.80 2.39
C ASP A 15 -21.83 4.18 3.74
N ARG A 16 -22.01 5.47 3.99
CA ARG A 16 -22.65 5.94 5.22
C ARG A 16 -24.14 5.59 5.23
N PRO A 17 -24.71 5.18 6.39
CA PRO A 17 -24.08 5.15 7.70
C PRO A 17 -23.36 3.83 8.04
N ALA A 18 -23.33 2.83 7.15
CA ALA A 18 -22.75 1.52 7.42
C ALA A 18 -21.22 1.58 7.65
N TYR A 19 -20.55 2.53 7.02
CA TYR A 19 -19.14 2.83 7.25
C TYR A 19 -18.94 4.35 7.42
N PRO A 20 -18.23 4.82 8.47
CA PRO A 20 -18.26 6.23 8.88
C PRO A 20 -17.44 7.19 8.00
N TYR A 21 -16.52 6.67 7.18
CA TYR A 21 -15.63 7.50 6.36
C TYR A 21 -15.92 7.36 4.87
N ARG A 22 -15.63 8.41 4.12
CA ARG A 22 -15.53 8.32 2.67
C ARG A 22 -14.17 7.73 2.30
N VAL A 23 -14.14 6.77 1.39
CA VAL A 23 -12.90 6.10 0.99
C VAL A 23 -12.52 6.52 -0.42
N LEU A 24 -11.31 7.07 -0.57
CA LEU A 24 -10.77 7.44 -1.88
C LEU A 24 -9.90 6.31 -2.44
N GLY A 25 -9.93 6.16 -3.76
CA GLY A 25 -9.01 5.32 -4.50
C GLY A 25 -8.81 5.84 -5.91
N ASN A 26 -7.63 5.62 -6.45
CA ASN A 26 -7.33 5.91 -7.84
C ASN A 26 -7.35 4.62 -8.64
N ARG A 27 -8.03 4.64 -9.78
CA ARG A 27 -7.95 3.63 -10.83
C ARG A 27 -6.93 4.08 -11.87
N TYR A 28 -6.16 3.13 -12.35
CA TYR A 28 -5.17 3.33 -13.39
C TYR A 28 -5.36 2.30 -14.50
N THR A 29 -5.31 2.77 -15.74
CA THR A 29 -5.34 1.92 -16.95
C THR A 29 -4.25 2.35 -17.93
N PRO A 30 -3.76 1.44 -18.79
CA PRO A 30 -2.82 1.79 -19.86
C PRO A 30 -3.41 2.86 -20.80
N SER A 31 -2.63 3.87 -21.20
CA SER A 31 -3.09 4.94 -22.11
C SER A 31 -3.42 4.45 -23.53
N THR A 32 -2.81 3.36 -24.00
CA THR A 32 -3.16 2.72 -25.27
C THR A 32 -4.29 1.73 -25.05
N THR A 33 -5.53 2.21 -25.10
CA THR A 33 -6.68 1.34 -25.38
C THR A 33 -6.53 0.78 -26.80
N ALA A 34 -5.85 -0.36 -26.95
CA ALA A 34 -6.20 -1.27 -28.03
C ALA A 34 -7.71 -1.51 -27.91
N SER A 35 -8.45 -1.24 -28.98
CA SER A 35 -9.92 -1.20 -28.98
C SER A 35 -10.52 -2.37 -28.20
N SER A 36 -11.55 -2.06 -27.43
CA SER A 36 -12.36 -2.95 -26.60
C SER A 36 -13.20 -3.94 -27.43
N THR A 37 -12.56 -4.63 -28.37
CA THR A 37 -13.12 -5.72 -29.15
C THR A 37 -12.13 -6.89 -29.21
N GLN A 38 -11.70 -7.39 -28.05
CA GLN A 38 -11.03 -8.69 -28.00
C GLN A 38 -11.83 -9.64 -27.12
N ARG A 39 -12.55 -10.54 -27.79
CA ARG A 39 -12.98 -11.83 -27.22
C ARG A 39 -11.80 -12.36 -26.41
N SER A 40 -11.99 -12.61 -25.12
CA SER A 40 -10.98 -13.26 -24.27
C SER A 40 -10.44 -14.47 -25.04
N LYS A 41 -9.15 -14.50 -25.37
CA LYS A 41 -8.58 -15.77 -25.80
C LYS A 41 -8.78 -16.74 -24.64
N ALA A 42 -9.20 -17.97 -24.93
CA ALA A 42 -9.57 -18.96 -23.91
C ALA A 42 -8.46 -19.30 -22.88
N HIS A 43 -7.25 -18.74 -23.05
CA HIS A 43 -6.07 -18.98 -22.23
C HIS A 43 -5.54 -17.71 -21.53
N GLU A 44 -6.24 -16.57 -21.59
CA GLU A 44 -5.83 -15.32 -20.96
C GLU A 44 -6.52 -15.14 -19.60
N GLN A 45 -5.73 -15.03 -18.53
CA GLN A 45 -6.20 -14.60 -17.21
C GLN A 45 -6.03 -13.09 -17.10
N ARG A 46 -7.10 -12.36 -16.76
CA ARG A 46 -7.01 -10.92 -16.47
C ARG A 46 -7.00 -10.68 -14.96
N VAL A 47 -6.11 -9.81 -14.49
CA VAL A 47 -6.01 -9.45 -13.07
C VAL A 47 -6.11 -7.95 -12.87
N SER A 48 -6.74 -7.55 -11.76
CA SER A 48 -6.78 -6.17 -11.28
C SER A 48 -5.91 -6.06 -10.03
N LEU A 49 -4.93 -5.15 -10.02
CA LEU A 49 -4.02 -4.98 -8.89
C LEU A 49 -4.63 -4.02 -7.87
N ILE A 50 -4.55 -4.34 -6.57
CA ILE A 50 -4.98 -3.48 -5.47
C ILE A 50 -3.74 -3.11 -4.64
N PHE A 51 -3.31 -1.86 -4.75
CA PHE A 51 -2.18 -1.29 -4.02
C PHE A 51 -2.63 -0.67 -2.70
N LEU A 52 -1.90 -1.00 -1.63
CA LEU A 52 -2.16 -0.60 -0.27
C LEU A 52 -0.88 -0.02 0.34
N HIS A 53 -0.89 1.29 0.58
CA HIS A 53 0.30 2.06 0.97
C HIS A 53 0.79 1.84 2.42
N ALA A 54 2.04 2.21 2.69
CA ALA A 54 2.63 2.22 4.03
C ALA A 54 2.13 3.37 4.93
N VAL A 55 2.46 3.32 6.22
CA VAL A 55 2.21 4.43 7.17
C VAL A 55 2.87 5.71 6.64
N GLY A 56 2.15 6.84 6.69
CA GLY A 56 2.65 8.15 6.24
C GLY A 56 2.69 8.33 4.72
N MET A 57 2.22 7.35 3.94
CA MET A 57 2.12 7.41 2.49
C MET A 57 0.66 7.65 2.04
N PHE A 58 0.41 7.63 0.72
CA PHE A 58 -0.86 7.98 0.08
C PHE A 58 -1.01 7.23 -1.25
N LYS A 59 -2.21 7.18 -1.82
CA LYS A 59 -2.52 6.31 -2.97
C LYS A 59 -1.69 6.59 -4.24
N GLU A 60 -1.26 7.83 -4.48
CA GLU A 60 -0.45 8.18 -5.65
C GLU A 60 1.01 7.69 -5.54
N CYS A 61 1.49 7.24 -4.37
CA CYS A 61 2.90 6.87 -4.18
C CYS A 61 3.37 5.64 -5.00
N PHE A 62 2.43 4.90 -5.58
CA PHE A 62 2.70 3.77 -6.47
C PHE A 62 2.64 4.12 -7.95
N GLU A 63 2.24 5.35 -8.34
CA GLU A 63 2.09 5.73 -9.75
C GLU A 63 3.33 5.37 -10.59
N PRO A 64 4.58 5.63 -10.16
CA PRO A 64 5.75 5.26 -10.96
C PRO A 64 5.93 3.75 -11.13
N VAL A 65 5.57 2.95 -10.12
CA VAL A 65 5.63 1.48 -10.18
C VAL A 65 4.57 0.97 -11.15
N ILE A 66 3.34 1.50 -11.06
CA ILE A 66 2.22 1.13 -11.91
C ILE A 66 2.51 1.52 -13.38
N GLU A 67 3.07 2.71 -13.60
CA GLU A 67 3.45 3.17 -14.94
C GLU A 67 4.47 2.23 -15.59
N ASN A 68 5.56 1.90 -14.87
CA ASN A 68 6.55 0.94 -15.37
C ASN A 68 5.92 -0.44 -15.63
N LEU A 69 5.01 -0.90 -14.75
CA LEU A 69 4.36 -2.19 -14.91
C LEU A 69 3.48 -2.23 -16.17
N PHE A 70 2.68 -1.21 -16.45
CA PHE A 70 1.88 -1.19 -17.67
C PHE A 70 2.71 -1.04 -18.93
N LYS A 71 3.79 -0.25 -18.85
CA LYS A 71 4.68 -0.02 -19.98
C LYS A 71 5.43 -1.28 -20.39
N ASP A 72 6.01 -1.98 -19.42
CA ASP A 72 6.97 -3.06 -19.69
C ASP A 72 6.37 -4.47 -19.47
N HIS A 73 5.26 -4.57 -18.72
CA HIS A 73 4.75 -5.85 -18.16
C HIS A 73 3.23 -6.01 -18.22
N SER A 74 2.54 -5.36 -19.17
CA SER A 74 1.07 -5.44 -19.31
C SER A 74 0.54 -6.86 -19.58
N THR A 75 1.34 -7.70 -20.23
CA THR A 75 1.04 -9.11 -20.49
C THR A 75 2.21 -9.99 -20.08
N LEU A 76 1.97 -10.85 -19.09
CA LEU A 76 2.96 -11.72 -18.46
C LEU A 76 2.79 -13.15 -18.94
N GLN A 77 3.89 -13.86 -19.17
CA GLN A 77 3.86 -15.28 -19.52
C GLN A 77 4.24 -16.12 -18.32
N THR A 78 3.41 -17.11 -18.00
CA THR A 78 3.72 -18.09 -16.96
C THR A 78 4.62 -19.20 -17.49
N PRO A 79 5.31 -19.97 -16.63
CA PRO A 79 6.13 -21.11 -17.04
C PRO A 79 5.38 -22.16 -17.88
N SER A 80 4.07 -22.35 -17.67
CA SER A 80 3.26 -23.26 -18.49
C SER A 80 2.78 -22.66 -19.81
N GLY A 81 3.15 -21.41 -20.13
CA GLY A 81 2.76 -20.72 -21.35
C GLY A 81 1.36 -20.08 -21.29
N LYS A 82 0.78 -19.94 -20.09
CA LYS A 82 -0.45 -19.15 -19.92
C LYS A 82 -0.11 -17.67 -19.88
N SER A 83 -1.07 -16.86 -20.32
CA SER A 83 -0.92 -15.41 -20.34
C SER A 83 -1.70 -14.79 -19.18
N VAL A 84 -1.04 -13.95 -18.38
CA VAL A 84 -1.67 -13.14 -17.33
C VAL A 84 -1.58 -11.67 -17.74
N VAL A 85 -2.73 -11.05 -17.98
CA VAL A 85 -2.84 -9.65 -18.40
C VAL A 85 -3.16 -8.78 -17.19
N VAL A 86 -2.35 -7.76 -16.95
CA VAL A 86 -2.60 -6.72 -15.94
C VAL A 86 -3.60 -5.73 -16.56
N ASP A 87 -4.88 -5.91 -16.24
CA ASP A 87 -5.98 -5.18 -16.87
C ASP A 87 -6.08 -3.73 -16.37
N GLU A 88 -5.91 -3.56 -15.06
CA GLU A 88 -6.01 -2.30 -14.36
C GLU A 88 -5.31 -2.38 -12.99
N ALA A 89 -5.04 -1.23 -12.40
CA ALA A 89 -4.55 -1.10 -11.05
C ALA A 89 -5.41 -0.12 -10.27
N TRP A 90 -5.61 -0.41 -9.00
CA TRP A 90 -6.31 0.43 -8.05
C TRP A 90 -5.37 0.71 -6.89
N SER A 91 -5.22 1.97 -6.51
CA SER A 91 -4.46 2.33 -5.31
C SER A 91 -5.39 3.01 -4.33
N LEU A 92 -5.51 2.43 -3.14
CA LEU A 92 -6.48 2.84 -2.14
C LEU A 92 -5.80 3.62 -1.02
N GLU A 93 -6.56 4.50 -0.38
CA GLU A 93 -6.04 5.38 0.65
C GLU A 93 -6.72 5.11 2.00
N CYS A 94 -5.91 5.00 3.04
CA CYS A 94 -6.41 4.90 4.41
C CYS A 94 -7.13 6.21 4.77
N PRO A 95 -8.30 6.18 5.46
CA PRO A 95 -9.09 7.39 5.67
C PRO A 95 -8.37 8.52 6.41
N CYS A 96 -7.35 8.21 7.22
CA CYS A 96 -6.54 9.20 7.92
C CYS A 96 -5.24 9.61 7.18
N HIS A 97 -5.07 9.21 5.92
CA HIS A 97 -3.90 9.54 5.10
C HIS A 97 -4.28 10.38 3.87
N GLY A 98 -3.27 11.09 3.33
CA GLY A 98 -3.36 11.81 2.06
C GLY A 98 -4.61 12.69 1.94
N GLN A 99 -5.24 12.66 0.78
CA GLN A 99 -6.43 13.46 0.51
C GLN A 99 -7.67 12.98 1.28
N SER A 100 -7.72 11.69 1.63
CA SER A 100 -8.78 11.09 2.45
C SER A 100 -8.84 11.72 3.84
N ALA A 101 -7.69 12.01 4.45
CA ALA A 101 -7.60 12.68 5.74
C ALA A 101 -8.25 14.06 5.71
N VAL A 102 -8.00 14.82 4.64
CA VAL A 102 -8.57 16.15 4.43
C VAL A 102 -10.09 16.05 4.23
N MET A 103 -10.53 15.09 3.40
CA MET A 103 -11.96 14.89 3.12
C MET A 103 -12.74 14.49 4.38
N ASN A 104 -12.15 13.62 5.20
CA ASN A 104 -12.77 13.07 6.40
C ASN A 104 -12.44 13.84 7.69
N ALA A 105 -11.78 15.00 7.61
CA ALA A 105 -11.26 15.70 8.78
C ALA A 105 -12.30 15.89 9.90
N SER A 106 -13.54 16.26 9.56
CA SER A 106 -14.62 16.40 10.55
C SER A 106 -15.05 15.08 11.16
N ASP A 107 -15.11 14.02 10.37
CA ASP A 107 -15.54 12.69 10.79
C ASP A 107 -14.46 12.03 11.65
N ILE A 108 -13.19 12.20 11.29
CA ILE A 108 -12.02 11.79 12.09
C ILE A 108 -12.04 12.50 13.45
N ALA A 109 -12.19 13.83 13.48
CA ALA A 109 -12.21 14.59 14.72
C ALA A 109 -13.35 14.19 15.67
N LYS A 110 -14.51 13.81 15.13
CA LYS A 110 -15.66 13.36 15.91
C LYS A 110 -15.49 11.93 16.44
N ASN A 111 -15.00 11.03 15.61
CA ASN A 111 -15.02 9.59 15.89
C ASN A 111 -13.71 9.08 16.51
N HIS A 112 -12.59 9.77 16.28
CA HIS A 112 -11.27 9.39 16.72
C HIS A 112 -10.63 10.49 17.57
N ASN A 113 -10.78 10.39 18.89
CA ASN A 113 -10.13 11.25 19.88
C ASN A 113 -8.64 10.88 20.06
N GLY A 114 -7.86 10.89 18.98
CA GLY A 114 -6.42 10.58 18.98
C GLY A 114 -6.06 9.07 19.01
N ALA A 115 -7.04 8.20 18.84
CA ALA A 115 -6.86 6.76 18.68
C ALA A 115 -7.30 6.33 17.29
N TRP A 116 -6.42 5.72 16.50
CA TRP A 116 -6.69 5.19 15.16
C TRP A 116 -6.26 3.73 15.11
N SER A 117 -7.18 2.84 14.74
CA SER A 117 -6.86 1.43 14.56
C SER A 117 -6.32 1.21 13.15
N TYR A 118 -5.21 0.49 12.99
CA TYR A 118 -4.76 0.14 11.64
C TYR A 118 -5.74 -0.81 10.93
N LYS A 119 -6.59 -1.53 11.68
CA LYS A 119 -7.68 -2.36 11.13
C LYS A 119 -8.73 -1.51 10.40
N GLU A 120 -8.83 -0.21 10.68
CA GLU A 120 -9.69 0.72 9.94
C GLU A 120 -9.33 0.76 8.46
N TYR A 121 -8.04 0.61 8.13
CA TYR A 121 -7.62 0.56 6.72
C TYR A 121 -8.06 -0.73 6.02
N ALA A 122 -8.13 -1.86 6.74
CA ALA A 122 -8.75 -3.08 6.20
C ALA A 122 -10.24 -2.86 5.90
N ALA A 123 -10.96 -2.23 6.84
CA ALA A 123 -12.39 -1.96 6.69
C ALA A 123 -12.68 -0.96 5.57
N SER A 124 -11.86 0.08 5.44
CA SER A 124 -11.98 1.06 4.36
C SER A 124 -11.72 0.43 3.01
N THR A 125 -10.66 -0.38 2.89
CA THR A 125 -10.34 -1.13 1.66
C THR A 125 -11.49 -2.06 1.28
N HIS A 126 -12.02 -2.84 2.23
CA HIS A 126 -13.16 -3.72 1.98
C HIS A 126 -14.38 -2.95 1.48
N THR A 127 -14.71 -1.84 2.16
CA THR A 127 -15.82 -0.94 1.80
C THR A 127 -15.66 -0.39 0.38
N PHE A 128 -14.46 0.08 0.03
CA PHE A 128 -14.19 0.59 -1.31
C PHE A 128 -14.35 -0.50 -2.38
N LEU A 129 -13.77 -1.68 -2.16
CA LEU A 129 -13.79 -2.77 -3.14
C LEU A 129 -15.22 -3.29 -3.40
N ARG A 130 -16.05 -3.42 -2.36
CA ARG A 130 -17.47 -3.83 -2.53
C ARG A 130 -18.39 -2.70 -3.00
N GLY A 131 -17.95 -1.44 -2.86
CA GLY A 131 -18.76 -0.24 -3.12
C GLY A 131 -18.93 0.13 -4.59
N ARG A 132 -18.40 -0.69 -5.52
CA ARG A 132 -18.48 -0.50 -6.97
C ARG A 132 -18.07 0.92 -7.42
N PRO A 133 -16.83 1.36 -7.11
CA PRO A 133 -16.37 2.72 -7.42
C PRO A 133 -16.54 3.01 -8.92
N GLY A 134 -17.24 4.09 -9.26
CA GLY A 134 -17.51 4.44 -10.67
C GLY A 134 -18.35 3.42 -11.43
N GLY A 135 -19.04 2.50 -10.75
CA GLY A 135 -19.76 1.38 -11.36
C GLY A 135 -18.89 0.14 -11.63
N HIS A 136 -17.59 0.17 -11.31
CA HIS A 136 -16.68 -0.96 -11.50
C HIS A 136 -16.89 -2.02 -10.40
N ASP A 137 -17.41 -3.20 -10.75
CA ASP A 137 -17.61 -4.28 -9.79
C ASP A 137 -16.34 -5.11 -9.56
N LEU A 138 -15.59 -4.77 -8.50
CA LEU A 138 -14.35 -5.44 -8.14
C LEU A 138 -14.55 -6.82 -7.48
N LEU A 139 -15.78 -7.18 -7.08
CA LEU A 139 -16.11 -8.52 -6.61
C LEU A 139 -16.09 -9.57 -7.74
N GLN A 140 -16.24 -9.11 -8.99
CA GLN A 140 -16.20 -9.97 -10.19
C GLN A 140 -14.80 -10.02 -10.82
N ARG A 141 -13.81 -9.37 -10.20
CA ARG A 141 -12.43 -9.32 -10.71
C ARG A 141 -11.55 -10.29 -9.95
N LYS A 142 -10.52 -10.77 -10.65
CA LYS A 142 -9.45 -11.53 -10.02
C LYS A 142 -8.36 -10.57 -9.53
N LEU A 143 -8.18 -10.51 -8.21
CA LEU A 143 -7.38 -9.48 -7.57
C LEU A 143 -5.96 -9.93 -7.28
N VAL A 144 -4.99 -9.05 -7.49
CA VAL A 144 -3.64 -9.17 -6.91
C VAL A 144 -3.52 -8.13 -5.81
N LEU A 145 -3.33 -8.56 -4.56
CA LEU A 145 -3.22 -7.64 -3.43
C LEU A 145 -1.75 -7.27 -3.23
N VAL A 146 -1.39 -6.00 -3.40
CA VAL A 146 -0.04 -5.47 -3.20
C VAL A 146 -0.03 -4.57 -1.97
N GLY A 147 0.47 -5.11 -0.86
CA GLY A 147 0.56 -4.37 0.40
C GLY A 147 1.99 -3.98 0.70
N HIS A 148 2.24 -2.70 1.02
CA HIS A 148 3.52 -2.21 1.53
C HIS A 148 3.40 -1.85 3.02
N SER A 149 4.25 -2.42 3.86
CA SER A 149 4.30 -2.13 5.30
C SER A 149 2.92 -2.22 5.95
N LEU A 150 2.31 -1.09 6.34
CA LEU A 150 0.93 -1.03 6.83
C LEU A 150 -0.05 -1.75 5.91
N GLY A 151 0.01 -1.49 4.60
CA GLY A 151 -0.84 -2.12 3.61
C GLY A 151 -0.64 -3.63 3.52
N ALA A 152 0.55 -4.16 3.83
CA ALA A 152 0.77 -5.59 3.96
C ALA A 152 0.14 -6.14 5.26
N CYS A 153 0.27 -5.40 6.37
CA CYS A 153 -0.26 -5.78 7.68
C CYS A 153 -1.79 -5.85 7.73
N ILE A 154 -2.51 -5.16 6.84
CA ILE A 154 -3.99 -5.15 6.81
C ILE A 154 -4.59 -6.26 5.94
N ILE A 155 -3.83 -6.84 5.01
CA ILE A 155 -4.32 -7.92 4.13
C ILE A 155 -4.88 -9.12 4.91
N PRO A 156 -4.22 -9.63 5.98
CA PRO A 156 -4.79 -10.73 6.77
C PRO A 156 -6.18 -10.43 7.33
N TYR A 157 -6.45 -9.18 7.69
CA TYR A 157 -7.76 -8.73 8.20
C TYR A 157 -8.77 -8.54 7.08
N LEU A 158 -8.36 -7.89 5.99
CA LEU A 158 -9.19 -7.70 4.79
C LEU A 158 -9.79 -9.01 4.31
N LEU A 159 -8.99 -10.08 4.29
CA LEU A 159 -9.41 -11.40 3.81
C LEU A 159 -10.33 -12.15 4.80
N GLN A 160 -10.47 -11.69 6.05
CA GLN A 160 -11.49 -12.23 6.98
C GLN A 160 -12.88 -11.67 6.73
N MET A 161 -13.00 -10.53 6.05
CA MET A 161 -14.28 -9.83 5.87
C MET A 161 -15.17 -10.51 4.80
N GLU A 162 -16.47 -10.17 4.80
CA GLU A 162 -17.46 -10.64 3.82
C GLU A 162 -18.10 -9.46 3.08
N PRO A 163 -18.36 -9.55 1.76
CA PRO A 163 -18.10 -10.71 0.89
C PRO A 163 -16.62 -10.96 0.62
N LYS A 164 -16.25 -12.21 0.30
CA LYS A 164 -14.91 -12.61 -0.16
C LYS A 164 -14.61 -12.09 -1.57
N PHE A 165 -13.31 -11.89 -1.85
CA PHE A 165 -12.78 -11.56 -3.17
C PHE A 165 -12.05 -12.76 -3.78
N ASP A 166 -12.08 -12.91 -5.11
CA ASP A 166 -11.23 -13.87 -5.82
C ASP A 166 -9.80 -13.33 -5.92
N VAL A 167 -8.85 -13.92 -5.19
CA VAL A 167 -7.46 -13.44 -5.11
C VAL A 167 -6.55 -14.37 -5.89
N HIS A 168 -5.86 -13.81 -6.90
CA HIS A 168 -4.83 -14.49 -7.69
C HIS A 168 -3.56 -14.73 -6.88
N CYS A 169 -3.02 -13.68 -6.26
CA CYS A 169 -1.88 -13.78 -5.36
C CYS A 169 -1.81 -12.58 -4.41
N ILE A 170 -1.01 -12.72 -3.36
CA ILE A 170 -0.74 -11.68 -2.36
C ILE A 170 0.74 -11.34 -2.46
N ILE A 171 1.03 -10.05 -2.56
CA ILE A 171 2.38 -9.49 -2.54
C ILE A 171 2.49 -8.69 -1.25
N SER A 172 3.21 -9.28 -0.30
CA SER A 172 3.43 -8.73 1.02
C SER A 172 4.82 -8.12 1.08
N ALA A 173 4.91 -6.79 0.97
CA ALA A 173 6.16 -6.05 0.95
C ALA A 173 6.48 -5.46 2.32
N GLU A 174 7.53 -5.97 2.97
CA GLU A 174 8.01 -5.52 4.29
C GLU A 174 6.88 -5.30 5.32
N PRO A 175 5.98 -6.28 5.58
CA PRO A 175 5.06 -6.17 6.71
C PRO A 175 5.89 -6.15 7.99
N LEU A 176 6.03 -5.00 8.64
CA LEU A 176 6.81 -4.87 9.89
C LEU A 176 6.05 -5.51 11.07
N ARG A 177 5.76 -6.81 10.94
CA ARG A 177 4.93 -7.61 11.84
C ARG A 177 5.62 -8.95 12.11
N GLY A 178 6.01 -9.16 13.36
CA GLY A 178 6.50 -10.45 13.86
C GLY A 178 5.61 -11.01 14.97
N PRO A 179 5.99 -12.12 15.62
CA PRO A 179 5.35 -12.60 16.84
C PRO A 179 5.29 -11.51 17.92
N VAL A 180 4.25 -11.55 18.76
CA VAL A 180 4.14 -10.67 19.93
C VAL A 180 5.38 -10.83 20.80
N SER A 181 6.07 -9.72 21.07
CA SER A 181 7.30 -9.73 21.86
C SER A 181 7.63 -8.33 22.36
N LYS A 182 8.36 -8.24 23.48
CA LYS A 182 8.88 -6.96 24.00
C LYS A 182 9.71 -6.19 22.97
N ARG A 183 10.32 -6.89 22.00
CA ARG A 183 11.09 -6.25 20.92
C ARG A 183 10.17 -5.59 19.90
N MET A 184 9.06 -6.24 19.52
CA MET A 184 8.01 -5.63 18.70
C MET A 184 7.39 -4.41 19.39
N ASP A 185 7.11 -4.49 20.68
CA ASP A 185 6.52 -3.39 21.45
C ASP A 185 7.46 -2.18 21.47
N LYS A 186 8.75 -2.42 21.74
CA LYS A 186 9.79 -1.38 21.71
C LYS A 186 9.91 -0.74 20.33
N GLY A 187 9.94 -1.53 19.25
CA GLY A 187 10.00 -1.02 17.88
C GLY A 187 8.81 -0.12 17.56
N SER A 188 7.60 -0.59 17.87
CA SER A 188 6.35 0.17 17.66
C SER A 188 6.30 1.45 18.49
N LYS A 189 6.81 1.42 19.74
CA LYS A 189 6.95 2.61 20.57
C LYS A 189 7.90 3.62 19.92
N VAL A 190 9.07 3.19 19.45
CA VAL A 190 10.04 4.06 18.78
C VAL A 190 9.42 4.73 17.55
N PHE A 191 8.69 3.97 16.72
CA PHE A 191 8.00 4.55 15.57
C PHE A 191 6.90 5.55 15.97
N SER A 192 6.13 5.25 17.01
CA SER A 192 5.14 6.18 17.57
C SER A 192 5.79 7.47 18.08
N ASP A 193 6.88 7.38 18.84
CA ASP A 193 7.60 8.55 19.36
C ASP A 193 8.19 9.39 18.21
N MET A 194 8.78 8.73 17.19
CA MET A 194 9.32 9.40 16.01
C MET A 194 8.24 10.16 15.23
N ALA A 195 7.06 9.56 15.06
CA ALA A 195 5.93 10.22 14.41
C ALA A 195 5.50 11.48 15.18
N LEU A 196 5.34 11.39 16.51
CA LEU A 196 4.97 12.53 17.35
C LEU A 196 6.01 13.67 17.33
N CYS A 197 7.30 13.34 17.24
CA CYS A 197 8.38 14.33 17.20
C CYS A 197 8.66 14.90 15.80
N ARG A 198 7.96 14.43 14.76
CA ARG A 198 8.20 14.87 13.38
C ARG A 198 7.82 16.34 13.21
N GLN A 199 8.50 17.05 12.32
CA GLN A 199 7.98 18.31 11.80
C GLN A 199 6.85 18.01 10.81
N ASP A 200 5.68 18.59 11.03
CA ASP A 200 4.50 18.40 10.19
C ASP A 200 3.88 19.69 9.67
N VAL A 201 4.48 20.85 9.95
CA VAL A 201 4.01 22.16 9.48
C VAL A 201 5.17 22.94 8.86
N TRP A 202 4.89 23.66 7.77
CA TRP A 202 5.82 24.54 7.07
C TRP A 202 5.12 25.85 6.71
N LEU A 203 5.87 26.96 6.61
CA LEU A 203 5.30 28.27 6.30
C LEU A 203 4.81 28.38 4.84
N SER A 204 5.26 27.48 3.97
CA SER A 204 4.84 27.40 2.57
C SER A 204 5.13 26.02 1.97
N ARG A 205 4.49 25.72 0.83
CA ARG A 205 4.85 24.55 0.01
C ARG A 205 6.31 24.57 -0.45
N SER A 206 6.90 25.75 -0.69
CA SER A 206 8.31 25.86 -1.10
C SER A 206 9.27 25.46 0.04
N GLN A 207 8.99 25.87 1.27
CA GLN A 207 9.77 25.45 2.44
C GLN A 207 9.63 23.95 2.69
N ALA A 208 8.42 23.39 2.57
CA ALA A 208 8.22 21.95 2.66
C ALA A 208 9.02 21.19 1.58
N ARG A 209 9.06 21.71 0.35
CA ARG A 209 9.90 21.16 -0.73
C ARG A 209 11.37 21.12 -0.35
N THR A 210 11.96 22.24 0.07
CA THR A 210 13.36 22.29 0.49
C THR A 210 13.66 21.33 1.64
N TYR A 211 12.73 21.20 2.59
CA TYR A 211 12.83 20.23 3.68
C TYR A 211 12.92 18.79 3.12
N PHE A 212 11.94 18.34 2.33
CA PHE A 212 11.90 16.95 1.86
C PHE A 212 12.91 16.62 0.75
N GLU A 213 13.43 17.58 0.00
CA GLU A 213 14.49 17.31 -0.98
C GLU A 213 15.81 16.91 -0.29
N SER A 214 16.06 17.45 0.90
CA SER A 214 17.29 17.19 1.67
C SER A 214 17.09 16.19 2.81
N HIS A 215 15.85 15.95 3.23
CA HIS A 215 15.54 15.11 4.39
C HIS A 215 15.96 13.63 4.16
N PRO A 216 16.67 12.98 5.11
CA PRO A 216 17.15 11.61 4.94
C PRO A 216 16.08 10.57 4.59
N PHE A 217 14.83 10.76 5.03
CA PHE A 217 13.73 9.86 4.74
C PHE A 217 13.35 9.82 3.25
N THR A 218 13.45 10.95 2.54
CA THR A 218 12.99 11.13 1.16
C THR A 218 14.12 11.32 0.16
N LYS A 219 15.35 11.60 0.63
CA LYS A 219 16.51 11.90 -0.22
C LYS A 219 16.88 10.77 -1.19
N SER A 220 16.67 9.51 -0.81
CA SER A 220 16.95 8.34 -1.67
C SER A 220 15.80 8.02 -2.64
N TRP A 221 14.65 8.68 -2.54
CA TRP A 221 13.49 8.34 -3.36
C TRP A 221 13.66 8.80 -4.80
N HIS A 222 13.02 8.08 -5.72
CA HIS A 222 12.95 8.46 -7.12
C HIS A 222 12.34 9.88 -7.26
N PRO A 223 12.87 10.75 -8.14
CA PRO A 223 12.42 12.14 -8.26
C PRO A 223 10.91 12.29 -8.50
N THR A 224 10.31 11.42 -9.32
CA THR A 224 8.86 11.43 -9.58
C THR A 224 8.06 11.14 -8.30
N VAL A 225 8.52 10.19 -7.48
CA VAL A 225 7.85 9.87 -6.21
C VAL A 225 7.95 11.04 -5.23
N ARG A 226 9.11 11.71 -5.12
CA ARG A 226 9.24 12.91 -4.31
C ARG A 226 8.30 14.03 -4.76
N LYS A 227 8.16 14.22 -6.07
CA LYS A 227 7.22 15.20 -6.63
C LYS A 227 5.79 14.89 -6.19
N LEU A 228 5.37 13.63 -6.29
CA LEU A 228 4.05 13.18 -5.83
C LEU A 228 3.88 13.38 -4.32
N PHE A 229 4.91 13.09 -3.52
CA PHE A 229 4.88 13.33 -2.07
C PHE A 229 4.62 14.80 -1.75
N LEU A 230 5.32 15.72 -2.41
CA LEU A 230 5.13 17.15 -2.21
C LEU A 230 3.77 17.68 -2.71
N GLU A 231 3.12 16.94 -3.60
CA GLU A 231 1.82 17.30 -4.16
C GLU A 231 0.65 16.79 -3.30
N PHE A 232 0.73 15.52 -2.87
CA PHE A 232 -0.40 14.79 -2.27
C PHE A 232 -0.25 14.50 -0.77
N ALA A 233 0.97 14.49 -0.22
CA ALA A 233 1.18 14.28 1.22
C ALA A 233 1.01 15.56 2.05
N LEU A 234 0.84 16.72 1.41
CA LEU A 234 0.68 18.02 2.05
C LEU A 234 -0.73 18.56 1.87
N ALA A 235 -1.28 19.14 2.93
CA ALA A 235 -2.55 19.86 2.93
C ALA A 235 -2.34 21.32 3.35
N ASP A 236 -3.25 22.20 2.95
CA ASP A 236 -3.24 23.56 3.46
C ASP A 236 -3.55 23.55 4.96
N HIS A 237 -2.83 24.36 5.74
CA HIS A 237 -3.05 24.42 7.17
C HIS A 237 -4.49 24.91 7.46
N PRO A 238 -5.24 24.33 8.42
CA PRO A 238 -6.62 24.72 8.70
C PRO A 238 -6.80 26.21 8.99
N ALA A 239 -5.80 26.82 9.63
CA ALA A 239 -5.77 28.26 9.91
C ALA A 239 -5.70 29.16 8.65
N SER A 240 -5.52 28.60 7.46
CA SER A 240 -5.66 29.33 6.19
C SER A 240 -7.07 29.86 5.95
N LYS A 241 -8.07 29.27 6.61
CA LYS A 241 -9.50 29.61 6.51
C LYS A 241 -9.99 30.59 7.58
N LEU A 242 -9.12 31.05 8.49
CA LEU A 242 -9.50 32.05 9.50
C LEU A 242 -9.78 33.41 8.85
N ALA A 243 -10.54 34.27 9.54
CA ALA A 243 -10.78 35.64 9.09
C ALA A 243 -9.55 36.54 9.33
N GLU A 244 -9.43 37.60 8.52
CA GLU A 244 -8.38 38.62 8.66
C GLU A 244 -8.33 39.22 10.08
N PRO A 245 -7.13 39.53 10.63
CA PRO A 245 -5.79 39.40 10.05
C PRO A 245 -5.08 38.05 10.38
N TYR A 246 -5.84 37.06 10.85
CA TYR A 246 -5.30 35.80 11.39
C TYR A 246 -5.04 34.64 10.39
N PRO A 247 -5.29 34.71 9.06
CA PRO A 247 -5.00 33.58 8.19
C PRO A 247 -3.53 33.18 8.20
N PHE A 248 -3.24 31.89 8.40
CA PHE A 248 -1.92 31.31 8.20
C PHE A 248 -1.90 30.45 6.93
N LYS A 249 -1.20 30.92 5.89
CA LYS A 249 -1.10 30.28 4.56
C LYS A 249 -0.02 29.19 4.47
N GLY A 250 0.31 28.58 5.61
CA GLY A 250 1.23 27.45 5.65
C GLY A 250 0.60 26.15 5.17
N VAL A 251 1.43 25.11 5.12
CA VAL A 251 1.00 23.74 4.82
C VAL A 251 1.38 22.79 5.93
N MET A 252 0.68 21.68 6.00
CA MET A 252 0.95 20.61 6.95
C MET A 252 0.94 19.23 6.28
N LEU A 253 1.44 18.20 6.97
CA LEU A 253 1.23 16.82 6.53
C LEU A 253 -0.27 16.51 6.53
N ALA A 254 -0.73 15.84 5.47
CA ALA A 254 -2.13 15.48 5.34
C ALA A 254 -2.53 14.37 6.34
N CYS A 255 -1.64 13.40 6.58
CA CYS A 255 -1.73 12.51 7.73
C CYS A 255 -1.13 13.23 8.96
N SER A 256 -1.93 13.42 10.01
CA SER A 256 -1.41 14.03 11.23
C SER A 256 -0.42 13.09 11.94
N ARG A 257 0.54 13.68 12.66
CA ARG A 257 1.50 12.92 13.48
C ARG A 257 0.81 12.07 14.53
N GLU A 258 -0.29 12.55 15.07
CA GLU A 258 -1.08 11.86 16.08
C GLU A 258 -1.73 10.60 15.51
N ASN A 259 -2.27 10.67 14.30
CA ASN A 259 -2.85 9.54 13.59
C ASN A 259 -1.77 8.54 13.15
N GLU A 260 -0.66 9.02 12.61
CA GLU A 260 0.52 8.19 12.28
C GLU A 260 1.00 7.42 13.51
N ALA A 261 1.17 8.12 14.64
CA ALA A 261 1.59 7.52 15.91
C ALA A 261 0.53 6.55 16.46
N ALA A 262 -0.76 6.86 16.31
CA ALA A 262 -1.83 5.98 16.78
C ALA A 262 -1.86 4.63 16.06
N ILE A 263 -1.52 4.62 14.76
CA ILE A 263 -1.38 3.38 14.00
C ILE A 263 -0.27 2.50 14.58
N TYR A 264 0.90 3.06 14.89
CA TYR A 264 1.99 2.30 15.51
C TYR A 264 1.60 1.76 16.90
N ARG A 265 0.87 2.56 17.70
CA ARG A 265 0.31 2.08 18.98
C ARG A 265 -0.68 0.93 18.77
N SER A 266 -1.56 1.03 17.78
CA SER A 266 -2.53 -0.01 17.45
C SER A 266 -1.86 -1.30 16.97
N LEU A 267 -0.78 -1.19 16.18
CA LEU A 267 0.05 -2.35 15.79
C LEU A 267 0.70 -3.04 16.99
N ALA A 268 1.17 -2.27 17.99
CA ALA A 268 1.76 -2.82 19.21
C ALA A 268 0.75 -3.56 20.09
N GLN A 269 -0.51 -3.09 20.09
CA GLN A 269 -1.60 -3.67 20.90
C GLN A 269 -2.25 -4.88 20.23
N ASP A 270 -1.93 -5.12 18.96
CA ASP A 270 -2.49 -6.23 18.22
C ASP A 270 -1.78 -7.56 18.55
N ASN A 271 -2.58 -8.56 18.90
CA ASN A 271 -2.10 -9.91 19.17
C ASN A 271 -2.51 -10.91 18.08
N GLU A 272 -3.35 -10.53 17.12
CA GLU A 272 -3.96 -11.45 16.15
C GLU A 272 -3.25 -11.47 14.81
N GLY A 273 -2.67 -10.34 14.39
CA GLY A 273 -2.22 -10.12 13.02
C GLY A 273 -1.14 -11.08 12.56
N TYR A 274 -0.25 -11.50 13.46
CA TYR A 274 0.77 -12.50 13.14
C TYR A 274 0.17 -13.91 12.95
N TYR A 275 -0.86 -14.27 13.73
CA TYR A 275 -1.57 -15.54 13.56
C TYR A 275 -2.40 -15.54 12.27
N LEU A 276 -3.10 -14.46 11.96
CA LEU A 276 -3.83 -14.33 10.69
C LEU A 276 -2.88 -14.35 9.49
N MET A 277 -1.70 -13.74 9.61
CA MET A 277 -0.67 -13.84 8.57
C MET A 277 -0.19 -15.28 8.40
N THR A 278 -0.05 -16.05 9.50
CA THR A 278 0.25 -17.49 9.41
C THR A 278 -0.82 -18.24 8.62
N ALA A 279 -2.10 -17.90 8.81
CA ALA A 279 -3.21 -18.49 8.06
C ALA A 279 -3.13 -18.16 6.55
N LEU A 280 -2.61 -16.98 6.17
CA LEU A 280 -2.34 -16.67 4.76
C LEU A 280 -1.25 -17.58 4.17
N TYR A 281 -0.19 -17.87 4.93
CA TYR A 281 0.90 -18.75 4.48
C TYR A 281 0.44 -20.20 4.34
N ALA A 282 -0.50 -20.63 5.19
CA ALA A 282 -1.14 -21.94 5.11
C ALA A 282 -2.20 -22.03 4.00
N GLY A 283 -2.65 -20.89 3.49
CA GLY A 283 -3.73 -20.79 2.51
C GLY A 283 -3.35 -21.30 1.12
N GLY A 284 -4.37 -21.45 0.27
CA GLY A 284 -4.19 -21.86 -1.13
C GLY A 284 -3.73 -20.72 -2.05
N VAL A 285 -3.87 -19.47 -1.63
CA VAL A 285 -3.47 -18.28 -2.40
C VAL A 285 -1.95 -18.08 -2.29
N PRO A 286 -1.20 -18.01 -3.40
CA PRO A 286 0.23 -17.74 -3.36
C PRO A 286 0.55 -16.40 -2.67
N LEU A 287 1.36 -16.46 -1.61
CA LEU A 287 1.88 -15.28 -0.92
C LEU A 287 3.36 -15.09 -1.27
N HIS A 288 3.71 -13.90 -1.77
CA HIS A 288 5.06 -13.51 -2.14
C HIS A 288 5.57 -12.47 -1.16
N TYR A 289 6.70 -12.76 -0.50
CA TYR A 289 7.34 -11.83 0.43
C TYR A 289 8.43 -11.03 -0.29
N MET A 290 8.34 -9.71 -0.27
CA MET A 290 9.40 -8.82 -0.73
C MET A 290 10.02 -8.12 0.47
N TYR A 291 11.36 -8.13 0.56
CA TYR A 291 12.03 -7.70 1.78
C TYR A 291 13.32 -6.92 1.54
N ASP A 292 13.60 -5.96 2.41
CA ASP A 292 14.85 -5.20 2.37
C ASP A 292 16.03 -6.16 2.54
N LYS A 293 16.96 -6.16 1.58
CA LYS A 293 18.15 -7.00 1.64
C LYS A 293 19.03 -6.67 2.85
N ASN A 294 19.05 -5.41 3.29
CA ASN A 294 19.93 -4.92 4.34
C ASN A 294 19.15 -4.09 5.38
N PRO A 295 18.19 -4.69 6.10
CA PRO A 295 17.29 -3.94 6.97
C PRO A 295 18.03 -3.41 8.20
N PRO A 296 17.73 -2.19 8.67
CA PRO A 296 18.23 -1.68 9.94
C PRO A 296 17.87 -2.61 11.11
N ALA A 297 18.69 -2.67 12.16
CA ALA A 297 18.45 -3.54 13.31
C ALA A 297 17.09 -3.32 14.01
N LEU A 298 16.52 -2.12 13.87
CA LEU A 298 15.20 -1.75 14.39
C LEU A 298 14.06 -2.47 13.68
N THR A 299 14.21 -2.83 12.39
CA THR A 299 13.19 -3.52 11.60
C THR A 299 13.60 -4.95 11.26
N GLY A 300 14.87 -5.19 10.94
CA GLY A 300 15.38 -6.46 10.41
C GLY A 300 15.17 -7.68 11.31
N PHE A 301 14.87 -7.49 12.58
CA PHE A 301 14.58 -8.60 13.48
C PHE A 301 13.24 -9.31 13.19
N VAL A 302 12.33 -8.67 12.46
CA VAL A 302 11.03 -9.27 12.10
C VAL A 302 11.17 -10.25 10.93
N GLN A 303 12.16 -10.02 10.06
CA GLN A 303 12.34 -10.71 8.79
C GLN A 303 12.48 -12.24 8.94
N PRO A 304 13.24 -12.81 9.91
CA PRO A 304 13.28 -14.27 10.08
C PRO A 304 11.90 -14.88 10.34
N GLY A 305 11.05 -14.19 11.12
CA GLY A 305 9.69 -14.62 11.40
C GLY A 305 8.72 -14.46 10.22
N LEU A 306 9.10 -13.73 9.18
CA LEU A 306 8.35 -13.58 7.93
C LEU A 306 8.83 -14.55 6.84
N LEU A 307 10.13 -14.86 6.83
CA LEU A 307 10.71 -15.90 5.97
C LEU A 307 10.28 -17.31 6.39
N LEU A 308 10.03 -17.50 7.69
CA LEU A 308 9.55 -18.74 8.28
C LEU A 308 8.46 -18.44 9.33
N CYS A 309 7.26 -18.09 8.85
CA CYS A 309 6.13 -17.73 9.68
C CYS A 309 5.52 -18.98 10.33
N ASN A 310 5.77 -19.20 11.62
CA ASN A 310 5.34 -20.39 12.37
C ASN A 310 5.65 -21.72 11.63
N GLY A 311 6.84 -21.81 11.02
CA GLY A 311 7.29 -22.99 10.28
C GLY A 311 6.82 -23.05 8.81
N LEU A 312 6.00 -22.10 8.36
CA LEU A 312 5.53 -22.00 6.99
C LEU A 312 6.36 -20.97 6.21
N ARG A 313 6.51 -21.20 4.91
CA ARG A 313 7.24 -20.32 3.99
C ARG A 313 6.28 -19.64 3.03
N PRO A 314 6.59 -18.41 2.56
CA PRO A 314 5.84 -17.83 1.46
C PRO A 314 6.07 -18.67 0.19
N ALA A 315 5.18 -18.52 -0.81
CA ALA A 315 5.35 -19.16 -2.11
C ALA A 315 6.69 -18.77 -2.76
N THR A 316 7.09 -17.50 -2.60
CA THR A 316 8.44 -17.02 -2.91
C THR A 316 8.85 -15.91 -1.96
N ALA A 317 10.14 -15.74 -1.71
CA ALA A 317 10.69 -14.57 -1.03
C ALA A 317 11.77 -13.91 -1.90
N HIS A 318 11.78 -12.58 -1.98
CA HIS A 318 12.71 -11.82 -2.82
C HIS A 318 13.30 -10.66 -2.04
N ALA A 319 14.62 -10.60 -1.98
CA ALA A 319 15.34 -9.44 -1.46
C ALA A 319 15.29 -8.30 -2.49
N VAL A 320 15.06 -7.07 -2.03
CA VAL A 320 15.02 -5.86 -2.85
C VAL A 320 16.08 -4.86 -2.40
N ASN A 321 16.51 -3.99 -3.31
CA ASN A 321 17.30 -2.82 -2.98
C ASN A 321 16.37 -1.64 -2.59
N GLY A 322 16.93 -0.49 -2.20
CA GLY A 322 16.12 0.69 -1.88
C GLY A 322 15.55 0.75 -0.45
N GLY A 323 15.87 -0.24 0.39
CA GLY A 323 15.50 -0.25 1.80
C GLY A 323 14.02 -0.52 2.04
N HIS A 324 13.51 -0.19 3.24
CA HIS A 324 12.07 -0.29 3.58
C HIS A 324 11.15 0.44 2.59
N MET A 325 11.64 1.52 1.95
CA MET A 325 10.88 2.34 1.01
C MET A 325 11.20 2.01 -0.45
N PHE A 326 11.45 0.73 -0.77
CA PHE A 326 11.92 0.30 -2.09
C PHE A 326 10.96 0.65 -3.25
N PHE A 327 9.64 0.64 -3.04
CA PHE A 327 8.67 1.11 -4.05
C PHE A 327 8.89 2.59 -4.40
N GLN A 328 9.35 3.39 -3.44
CA GLN A 328 9.62 4.82 -3.61
C GLN A 328 11.04 5.08 -4.10
N ALA A 329 12.01 4.25 -3.69
CA ALA A 329 13.42 4.37 -4.03
C ALA A 329 13.71 3.90 -5.46
N ASP A 330 13.24 2.70 -5.82
CA ASP A 330 13.49 2.09 -7.13
C ASP A 330 12.18 1.50 -7.71
N PRO A 331 11.34 2.35 -8.33
CA PRO A 331 10.08 1.90 -8.91
C PRO A 331 10.25 0.98 -10.13
N VAL A 332 11.44 0.91 -10.73
CA VAL A 332 11.73 0.00 -11.87
C VAL A 332 11.96 -1.41 -11.33
N GLU A 333 12.89 -1.57 -10.39
CA GLU A 333 13.14 -2.87 -9.74
C GLU A 333 11.84 -3.42 -9.11
N ALA A 334 11.09 -2.57 -8.44
CA ALA A 334 9.81 -2.97 -7.85
C ALA A 334 8.81 -3.46 -8.90
N SER A 335 8.69 -2.78 -10.03
CA SER A 335 7.82 -3.18 -11.15
C SER A 335 8.22 -4.54 -11.74
N ASP A 336 9.52 -4.73 -12.04
CA ASP A 336 10.05 -5.99 -12.56
C ASP A 336 9.78 -7.16 -11.62
N LEU A 337 9.90 -6.91 -10.31
CA LEU A 337 9.66 -7.91 -9.31
C LEU A 337 8.16 -8.24 -9.17
N LEU A 338 7.27 -7.25 -9.24
CA LEU A 338 5.82 -7.47 -9.29
C LEU A 338 5.46 -8.34 -10.49
N ALA A 339 5.96 -8.01 -11.68
CA ALA A 339 5.74 -8.79 -12.90
C ALA A 339 6.14 -10.26 -12.73
N LYS A 340 7.35 -10.49 -12.19
CA LYS A 340 7.87 -11.84 -11.91
C LYS A 340 6.97 -12.65 -10.98
N VAL A 341 6.46 -12.06 -9.90
CA VAL A 341 5.64 -12.79 -8.92
C VAL A 341 4.18 -12.94 -9.35
N ILE A 342 3.63 -12.02 -10.15
CA ILE A 342 2.28 -12.17 -10.72
C ILE A 342 2.25 -13.33 -11.73
N ALA A 343 3.34 -13.51 -12.49
CA ALA A 343 3.52 -14.61 -13.44
C ALA A 343 3.85 -15.96 -12.77
N TYR A 344 3.97 -16.00 -11.44
CA TYR A 344 4.31 -17.22 -10.72
C TYR A 344 3.25 -18.31 -10.92
N GLU A 345 3.72 -19.52 -11.21
CA GLU A 345 2.91 -20.73 -11.16
C GLU A 345 3.57 -21.78 -10.28
N LYS A 346 2.77 -22.33 -9.36
CA LYS A 346 3.20 -23.50 -8.58
C LYS A 346 3.20 -24.72 -9.49
N MET A 347 4.38 -25.20 -9.88
CA MET A 347 4.50 -26.44 -10.66
C MET A 347 4.10 -27.64 -9.78
N ALA A 348 3.11 -28.42 -10.24
CA ALA A 348 2.72 -29.65 -9.57
C ALA A 348 3.88 -30.66 -9.63
N GLY A 349 4.29 -31.21 -8.47
CA GLY A 349 5.25 -32.31 -8.38
C GLY A 349 6.70 -31.93 -8.07
N ILE A 350 7.05 -30.63 -8.00
CA ILE A 350 8.35 -30.22 -7.45
C ILE A 350 8.14 -29.81 -6.00
N SER A 351 8.37 -30.77 -5.09
CA SER A 351 8.76 -30.43 -3.72
C SER A 351 10.03 -29.60 -3.84
N THR A 352 9.92 -28.28 -3.75
CA THR A 352 11.07 -27.37 -3.72
C THR A 352 11.90 -27.67 -2.47
N ALA A 353 12.77 -28.67 -2.56
CA ALA A 353 14.00 -28.68 -1.80
C ALA A 353 14.81 -27.49 -2.34
N VAL A 354 14.63 -26.31 -1.75
CA VAL A 354 15.38 -25.13 -2.16
C VAL A 354 16.01 -24.48 -0.94
N ALA A 355 17.34 -24.41 -1.04
CA ALA A 355 18.31 -23.66 -0.24
C ALA A 355 18.14 -23.73 1.28
N ARG A 356 18.99 -24.55 1.91
CA ARG A 356 19.46 -24.24 3.27
C ARG A 356 20.10 -22.85 3.23
N LEU A 357 19.70 -22.01 4.17
CA LEU A 357 20.25 -20.68 4.44
C LEU A 357 21.77 -20.68 4.51
#